data_AF-A0A1Y2TDP5-F1
#
_entry.id   AF-A0A1Y2TDP5-F1
#
_cell.length_a   1.000
_cell.length_b   1.000
_cell.length_c   1.000
_cell.angle_alpha   90.00
_cell.angle_beta   90.00
_cell.angle_gamma   90.00
#
_symmetry.space_group_name_H-M   'P 1'
#
loop_
_entity.id
_entity.type
_entity.pdbx_description
1 polymer ?
#
loop_
_entity_poly.entity_id
_entity_poly.type
_entity_poly.pdbx_seq_one_letter_code
_entity_poly.pdbx_strand_id
1 'polypeptide(L)'
;MTSLENPPFVHHDIPQTSVPLSPLFDIAVDPPATQFQPLEPLPPLPEVQDLEDEVDPATTGLHPMALSNANPMSLGPENPHVIQFLELWEWQSHADSQLRAIGPVPPYPQIRRMARECPRRVEYKQLKGDVYDFQGINWRDLGVTRKMARGRRMATFHNYVNRPHSDCWHNSVSDRLLRPVENFFRFKSMDIRRDVRLLHFQLRNILGVASRTRAFYPSFTSIKEHDPTTGREKTAMRFDHQGAAHISTLTASEDILIAGGFYGTYHYRYLDSTGGLEVHEGQLTTHNSGITNHVQLHSSRHSSTPLAAFASNDFGFRVVDLSTNKITSEVMYDFAMNCSALSPDMRLRVIVGDHQNVLITDAETGEILQDLEGHRDFGFACDWAPDGWTVATGNQDKSIRIWDARKWKNSKGESTSISVVRTEMAGARSLRFSPLGSGKRILVAAEEADFVNLIDAQTFNTRQTVDIFGELGGVAFANGGHDLIALSCDLSRGGVMRLERCDAGAEDTFSYAHRKYQEPGGWWRTPGYDWMQTPEQIVATPGSQETLTQKRRRAAMLENWTF
;
A
#
# COMPACT_ATOMS: atom_id res chain seq x y z
N MET A 1 -26.96 -54.39 44.20
CA MET A 1 -25.97 -55.47 44.05
C MET A 1 -24.98 -55.00 42.98
N THR A 2 -23.92 -54.29 43.38
CA THR A 2 -22.57 -54.86 43.63
C THR A 2 -22.01 -55.49 42.35
N SER A 3 -21.16 -54.79 41.56
CA SER A 3 -19.70 -54.65 41.72
C SER A 3 -18.95 -55.97 41.85
N LEU A 4 -17.92 -56.17 41.02
CA LEU A 4 -16.62 -56.86 41.26
C LEU A 4 -15.94 -57.01 39.89
N GLU A 5 -15.05 -56.08 39.50
CA GLU A 5 -13.59 -56.02 39.81
C GLU A 5 -12.73 -57.00 38.99
N ASN A 6 -11.78 -56.42 38.25
CA ASN A 6 -10.51 -57.04 37.85
C ASN A 6 -9.35 -56.06 38.20
N PRO A 7 -8.14 -56.56 38.49
CA PRO A 7 -7.12 -55.92 39.34
C PRO A 7 -6.05 -55.10 38.54
N PRO A 8 -5.01 -54.50 39.18
CA PRO A 8 -4.52 -53.16 38.86
C PRO A 8 -3.40 -53.09 37.81
N PHE A 9 -3.33 -51.94 37.13
CA PHE A 9 -2.15 -51.51 36.37
C PHE A 9 -1.32 -50.50 37.20
N VAL A 10 -0.02 -50.75 37.23
CA VAL A 10 1.00 -49.98 37.95
C VAL A 10 1.42 -48.76 37.13
N HIS A 11 1.49 -47.60 37.79
CA HIS A 11 2.05 -46.36 37.26
C HIS A 11 3.58 -46.42 37.16
N HIS A 12 4.13 -45.93 36.05
CA HIS A 12 5.44 -45.30 36.01
C HIS A 12 5.39 -44.04 35.13
N ASP A 13 5.67 -42.90 35.78
CA ASP A 13 5.93 -41.60 35.18
C ASP A 13 7.19 -41.61 34.30
N ILE A 14 7.26 -40.71 33.30
CA ILE A 14 8.47 -40.01 32.78
C ILE A 14 8.02 -38.99 31.69
N PRO A 15 8.74 -37.85 31.51
CA PRO A 15 8.13 -36.53 31.27
C PRO A 15 8.16 -36.02 29.82
N GLN A 16 7.32 -35.00 29.58
CA GLN A 16 7.27 -34.16 28.39
C GLN A 16 8.41 -33.13 28.37
N THR A 17 9.23 -33.12 27.33
CA THR A 17 9.90 -31.92 26.80
C THR A 17 10.09 -32.07 25.29
N SER A 18 9.53 -31.15 24.51
CA SER A 18 9.96 -30.92 23.13
C SER A 18 9.81 -29.44 22.81
N VAL A 19 10.96 -28.82 22.62
CA VAL A 19 11.18 -27.44 22.17
C VAL A 19 11.28 -27.46 20.63
N PRO A 20 10.81 -26.43 19.90
CA PRO A 20 10.79 -26.45 18.43
C PRO A 20 12.15 -26.12 17.82
N LEU A 21 12.50 -26.83 16.74
CA LEU A 21 13.68 -26.61 15.92
C LEU A 21 13.40 -25.54 14.84
N SER A 22 14.25 -24.51 14.82
CA SER A 22 14.47 -23.61 13.67
C SER A 22 15.02 -24.37 12.46
N PRO A 23 14.74 -23.98 11.21
CA PRO A 23 15.57 -24.36 10.08
C PRO A 23 16.48 -23.21 9.66
N LEU A 24 17.76 -23.34 10.01
CA LEU A 24 18.88 -22.74 9.30
C LEU A 24 19.30 -23.70 8.18
N PHE A 25 19.71 -23.12 7.06
CA PHE A 25 20.27 -23.77 5.87
C PHE A 25 21.40 -24.74 6.21
N ASP A 26 21.43 -25.89 5.52
CA ASP A 26 22.66 -26.67 5.40
C ASP A 26 22.91 -27.12 3.96
N ILE A 27 24.16 -26.85 3.57
CA ILE A 27 24.81 -27.11 2.29
C ILE A 27 25.18 -28.60 2.25
N ALA A 28 24.82 -29.28 1.16
CA ALA A 28 25.17 -30.68 0.97
C ALA A 28 26.66 -30.86 0.67
N VAL A 29 27.25 -31.84 1.37
CA VAL A 29 28.65 -32.31 1.26
C VAL A 29 28.80 -33.32 0.11
N ASP A 30 29.89 -33.21 -0.64
CA ASP A 30 30.31 -34.05 -1.78
C ASP A 30 30.56 -35.54 -1.46
N PRO A 31 30.44 -36.46 -2.45
CA PRO A 31 31.00 -37.81 -2.43
C PRO A 31 32.32 -37.92 -3.26
N PRO A 32 33.03 -39.07 -3.27
CA PRO A 32 34.49 -39.10 -3.18
C PRO A 32 35.27 -39.05 -4.49
N ALA A 33 36.57 -38.73 -4.32
CA ALA A 33 37.59 -38.45 -5.31
C ALA A 33 37.77 -39.50 -6.42
N THR A 34 37.86 -39.01 -7.66
CA THR A 34 38.53 -39.66 -8.79
C THR A 34 39.63 -38.74 -9.32
N GLN A 35 40.80 -39.34 -9.58
CA GLN A 35 42.06 -38.70 -9.93
C GLN A 35 41.98 -37.83 -11.20
N PHE A 36 42.39 -36.57 -11.12
CA PHE A 36 42.80 -35.76 -12.27
C PHE A 36 44.08 -34.97 -11.93
N GLN A 37 45.00 -34.92 -12.90
CA GLN A 37 46.35 -34.34 -12.83
C GLN A 37 46.34 -32.81 -12.62
N PRO A 38 47.40 -32.23 -12.03
CA PRO A 38 47.43 -30.81 -11.68
C PRO A 38 47.74 -29.93 -12.90
N LEU A 39 46.89 -28.92 -13.13
CA LEU A 39 47.16 -27.77 -13.99
C LEU A 39 47.76 -26.63 -13.14
N GLU A 40 48.74 -25.92 -13.71
CA GLU A 40 49.57 -24.88 -13.09
C GLU A 40 48.76 -23.71 -12.48
N PRO A 41 49.27 -23.06 -11.41
CA PRO A 41 48.59 -21.94 -10.77
C PRO A 41 48.67 -20.65 -11.61
N LEU A 42 47.52 -19.99 -11.78
CA LEU A 42 47.41 -18.63 -12.32
C LEU A 42 48.05 -17.60 -11.36
N PRO A 43 48.59 -16.48 -11.89
CA PRO A 43 49.27 -15.48 -11.07
C PRO A 43 48.28 -14.68 -10.20
N PRO A 44 48.74 -14.12 -9.06
CA PRO A 44 47.89 -13.35 -8.15
C PRO A 44 47.46 -12.02 -8.77
N LEU A 45 46.21 -11.63 -8.50
CA LEU A 45 45.68 -10.30 -8.79
C LEU A 45 46.36 -9.25 -7.88
N PRO A 46 46.59 -8.02 -8.36
CA PRO A 46 47.29 -7.00 -7.58
C PRO A 46 46.46 -6.52 -6.38
N GLU A 47 47.14 -6.34 -5.26
CA GLU A 47 46.63 -5.77 -4.00
C GLU A 47 46.04 -4.37 -4.24
N VAL A 48 44.80 -4.18 -3.82
CA VAL A 48 44.17 -2.85 -3.74
C VAL A 48 44.77 -2.16 -2.52
N GLN A 49 45.54 -1.10 -2.76
CA GLN A 49 46.03 -0.23 -1.69
C GLN A 49 44.85 0.50 -1.04
N ASP A 50 44.70 0.29 0.27
CA ASP A 50 43.82 1.05 1.14
C ASP A 50 44.20 2.53 1.09
N LEU A 51 43.33 3.34 0.48
CA LEU A 51 43.29 4.78 0.68
C LEU A 51 42.12 5.08 1.60
N GLU A 52 42.39 5.01 2.91
CA GLU A 52 41.55 5.59 3.95
C GLU A 52 41.62 7.12 3.86
N ASP A 53 40.77 7.72 3.02
CA ASP A 53 40.32 9.09 3.24
C ASP A 53 38.98 9.02 3.96
N GLU A 54 39.01 9.21 5.29
CA GLU A 54 37.82 9.41 6.12
C GLU A 54 37.02 10.61 5.61
N VAL A 55 35.96 10.35 4.87
CA VAL A 55 34.94 11.35 4.54
C VAL A 55 33.87 11.32 5.62
N ASP A 56 33.86 12.34 6.48
CA ASP A 56 32.82 12.57 7.49
C ASP A 56 31.41 12.57 6.83
N PRO A 57 30.51 11.63 7.21
CA PRO A 57 29.15 11.53 6.67
C PRO A 57 28.31 12.80 6.85
N ALA A 58 28.69 13.70 7.77
CA ALA A 58 28.00 14.98 7.96
C ALA A 58 28.22 15.98 6.80
N THR A 59 29.26 15.79 5.97
CA THR A 59 29.64 16.77 4.93
C THR A 59 29.13 16.45 3.53
N THR A 60 28.79 15.19 3.23
CA THR A 60 28.28 14.79 1.89
C THR A 60 26.77 14.95 1.75
N GLY A 61 26.03 15.08 2.86
CA GLY A 61 24.56 15.14 2.83
C GLY A 61 23.95 13.92 2.13
N LEU A 62 24.66 12.80 2.10
CA LEU A 62 24.13 11.49 1.77
C LEU A 62 23.52 10.96 3.07
N HIS A 63 22.19 10.98 3.15
CA HIS A 63 21.49 10.21 4.17
C HIS A 63 21.96 8.75 4.02
N PRO A 64 22.20 8.00 5.12
CA PRO A 64 22.47 6.56 5.01
C PRO A 64 21.40 5.92 4.13
N MET A 65 21.80 5.02 3.23
CA MET A 65 20.92 4.38 2.24
C MET A 65 19.63 3.92 2.90
N ALA A 66 18.60 4.76 2.80
CA ALA A 66 17.30 4.46 3.34
C ALA A 66 16.59 3.64 2.26
N LEU A 67 16.94 2.37 2.19
CA LEU A 67 16.09 1.37 1.56
C LEU A 67 14.67 1.51 2.14
N SER A 68 13.64 1.18 1.36
CA SER A 68 12.25 1.04 1.83
C SER A 68 12.12 0.10 3.04
N ASN A 69 13.16 -0.67 3.29
CA ASN A 69 13.29 -1.56 4.43
C ASN A 69 14.16 -0.93 5.52
N ALA A 70 13.59 -0.77 6.72
CA ALA A 70 14.35 -0.39 7.92
C ALA A 70 15.43 -1.43 8.29
N ASN A 71 15.41 -2.61 7.66
CA ASN A 71 16.44 -3.63 7.73
C ASN A 71 17.02 -3.93 6.31
N PRO A 72 18.26 -3.50 6.00
CA PRO A 72 18.92 -3.78 4.72
C PRO A 72 19.09 -5.26 4.38
N MET A 73 19.01 -6.15 5.39
CA MET A 73 19.14 -7.60 5.24
C MET A 73 17.81 -8.31 5.00
N SER A 74 16.68 -7.59 5.03
CA SER A 74 15.35 -8.19 4.89
C SER A 74 14.91 -8.19 3.42
N LEU A 75 14.45 -9.37 2.98
CA LEU A 75 13.88 -9.59 1.65
C LEU A 75 12.60 -8.74 1.51
N GLY A 76 12.64 -7.69 0.70
CA GLY A 76 11.52 -6.81 0.43
C GLY A 76 11.67 -6.17 -0.95
N PRO A 77 10.61 -5.52 -1.49
CA PRO A 77 10.69 -4.93 -2.82
C PRO A 77 11.60 -3.70 -2.80
N GLU A 78 12.40 -3.59 -3.86
CA GLU A 78 13.28 -2.45 -4.06
C GLU A 78 12.49 -1.28 -4.61
N ASN A 79 11.92 -0.47 -3.70
CA ASN A 79 11.22 0.75 -4.05
C ASN A 79 11.99 1.99 -3.56
N PRO A 80 13.09 2.40 -4.24
CA PRO A 80 13.86 3.56 -3.79
C PRO A 80 12.96 4.81 -3.80
N HIS A 81 13.11 5.67 -2.80
CA HIS A 81 12.43 6.96 -2.79
C HIS A 81 12.88 7.81 -4.00
N VAL A 82 12.10 8.81 -4.39
CA VAL A 82 12.25 9.45 -5.71
C VAL A 82 13.63 10.06 -5.95
N ILE A 83 14.28 10.63 -4.93
CA ILE A 83 15.66 11.12 -5.05
C ILE A 83 16.64 9.98 -5.29
N GLN A 84 16.59 8.90 -4.50
CA GLN A 84 17.47 7.74 -4.69
C GLN A 84 17.23 7.07 -6.04
N PHE A 85 15.97 6.98 -6.49
CA PHE A 85 15.62 6.50 -7.82
C PHE A 85 16.32 7.32 -8.92
N LEU A 86 16.32 8.66 -8.80
CA LEU A 86 16.98 9.53 -9.77
C LEU A 86 18.51 9.41 -9.72
N GLU A 87 19.10 9.29 -8.53
CA GLU A 87 20.53 9.07 -8.36
C GLU A 87 20.96 7.71 -8.94
N LEU A 88 20.18 6.65 -8.72
CA LEU A 88 20.42 5.34 -9.34
C LEU A 88 20.27 5.39 -10.87
N TRP A 89 19.29 6.15 -11.38
CA TRP A 89 19.15 6.37 -12.83
C TRP A 89 20.43 7.01 -13.38
N GLU A 90 20.88 8.10 -12.78
CA GLU A 90 22.10 8.81 -13.19
C GLU A 90 23.31 7.86 -13.18
N TRP A 91 23.57 7.22 -12.04
CA TRP A 91 24.74 6.38 -11.84
C TRP A 91 24.78 5.19 -12.81
N GLN A 92 23.67 4.46 -12.95
CA GLN A 92 23.57 3.32 -13.88
C GLN A 92 23.79 3.75 -15.34
N SER A 93 23.29 4.93 -15.72
CA SER A 93 23.46 5.45 -17.08
C SER A 93 24.87 5.95 -17.36
N HIS A 94 25.65 6.25 -16.32
CA HIS A 94 27.07 6.54 -16.43
C HIS A 94 27.92 5.26 -16.47
N ALA A 95 27.49 4.21 -15.77
CA ALA A 95 28.16 2.90 -15.77
C ALA A 95 27.94 2.11 -17.09
N ASP A 96 26.80 2.30 -17.76
CA ASP A 96 26.46 1.57 -18.99
C ASP A 96 26.19 2.51 -20.18
N SER A 97 27.11 2.48 -21.15
CA SER A 97 27.02 3.26 -22.40
C SER A 97 25.77 2.96 -23.23
N GLN A 98 25.21 1.75 -23.16
CA GLN A 98 23.99 1.38 -23.85
C GLN A 98 22.78 2.05 -23.20
N LEU A 99 22.68 2.04 -21.87
CA LEU A 99 21.62 2.74 -21.14
C LEU A 99 21.66 4.25 -21.39
N ARG A 100 22.87 4.82 -21.48
CA ARG A 100 23.06 6.24 -21.82
C ARG A 100 22.54 6.61 -23.21
N ALA A 101 22.57 5.67 -24.16
CA ALA A 101 22.11 5.89 -25.52
C ALA A 101 20.57 5.83 -25.66
N ILE A 102 19.85 5.31 -24.66
CA ILE A 102 18.38 5.14 -24.69
C ILE A 102 17.63 6.48 -24.53
N GLY A 103 18.26 7.52 -23.98
CA GLY A 103 17.65 8.84 -23.87
C GLY A 103 18.33 9.77 -22.86
N PRO A 104 17.76 10.95 -22.60
CA PRO A 104 18.32 11.88 -21.63
C PRO A 104 18.32 11.28 -20.21
N VAL A 105 19.33 11.68 -19.44
CA VAL A 105 19.60 11.23 -18.07
C VAL A 105 19.48 12.44 -17.13
N PRO A 106 18.83 12.32 -15.97
CA PRO A 106 18.75 13.42 -15.03
C PRO A 106 20.14 13.73 -14.45
N PRO A 107 20.66 14.96 -14.59
CA PRO A 107 22.01 15.24 -14.12
C PRO A 107 22.07 15.45 -12.61
N TYR A 108 23.13 14.94 -11.98
CA TYR A 108 23.30 14.93 -10.52
C TYR A 108 23.14 16.31 -9.83
N PRO A 109 23.69 17.43 -10.35
CA PRO A 109 23.49 18.75 -9.73
C PRO A 109 22.03 19.17 -9.61
N GLN A 110 21.20 18.84 -10.61
CA GLN A 110 19.78 19.15 -10.64
C GLN A 110 19.00 18.27 -9.66
N ILE A 111 19.37 17.00 -9.52
CA ILE A 111 18.80 16.09 -8.52
C ILE A 111 19.07 16.64 -7.10
N ARG A 112 20.31 17.06 -6.82
CA ARG A 112 20.72 17.62 -5.51
C ARG A 112 20.00 18.94 -5.22
N ARG A 113 19.82 19.81 -6.21
CA ARG A 113 19.02 21.02 -6.07
C ARG A 113 17.57 20.68 -5.74
N MET A 114 16.97 19.73 -6.46
CA MET A 114 15.59 19.29 -6.21
C MET A 114 15.40 18.73 -4.79
N ALA A 115 16.38 18.00 -4.26
CA ALA A 115 16.34 17.50 -2.88
C ALA A 115 16.29 18.64 -1.83
N ARG A 116 16.94 19.77 -2.13
CA ARG A 116 17.00 20.96 -1.27
C ARG A 116 15.74 21.83 -1.37
N GLU A 117 15.23 22.05 -2.58
CA GLU A 117 14.08 22.95 -2.88
C GLU A 117 12.70 22.36 -2.53
N CYS A 118 12.64 21.40 -1.60
CA CYS A 118 11.43 20.65 -1.27
C CYS A 118 10.27 21.58 -0.84
N PRO A 119 9.16 21.63 -1.61
CA PRO A 119 8.00 22.41 -1.24
C PRO A 119 7.34 21.82 0.00
N ARG A 120 6.67 22.65 0.80
CA ARG A 120 5.88 22.17 1.95
C ARG A 120 4.48 21.70 1.55
N ARG A 121 3.89 22.35 0.54
CA ARG A 121 2.54 22.07 0.05
C ARG A 121 2.49 22.34 -1.45
N VAL A 122 1.84 21.44 -2.16
CA VAL A 122 1.52 21.54 -3.59
C VAL A 122 0.01 21.61 -3.71
N GLU A 123 -0.50 22.56 -4.48
CA GLU A 123 -1.94 22.74 -4.71
C GLU A 123 -2.27 22.54 -6.19
N TYR A 124 -3.52 22.14 -6.47
CA TYR A 124 -4.00 21.92 -7.83
C TYR A 124 -3.68 23.07 -8.81
N LYS A 125 -3.84 24.33 -8.37
CA LYS A 125 -3.58 25.52 -9.19
C LYS A 125 -2.12 25.70 -9.62
N GLN A 126 -1.18 25.02 -8.95
CA GLN A 126 0.25 25.11 -9.23
C GLN A 126 0.71 24.06 -10.26
N LEU A 127 -0.12 23.06 -10.54
CA LEU A 127 0.26 21.97 -11.43
C LEU A 127 0.55 22.49 -12.84
N LYS A 128 1.74 22.17 -13.34
CA LYS A 128 2.26 22.57 -14.66
C LYS A 128 2.99 21.41 -15.36
N GLY A 129 2.69 20.18 -14.97
CA GLY A 129 3.00 18.97 -15.74
C GLY A 129 4.42 18.58 -15.48
N ASP A 130 5.22 18.44 -16.54
CA ASP A 130 6.65 18.20 -16.37
C ASP A 130 7.37 19.38 -15.68
N VAL A 131 6.76 20.55 -15.52
CA VAL A 131 7.36 21.67 -14.78
C VAL A 131 7.00 21.63 -13.29
N TYR A 132 5.85 21.06 -12.92
CA TYR A 132 5.37 21.01 -11.53
C TYR A 132 4.26 19.96 -11.41
N ASP A 133 4.57 18.78 -10.88
CA ASP A 133 3.61 17.70 -10.69
C ASP A 133 3.00 17.66 -9.28
N PHE A 134 2.26 16.59 -8.94
CA PHE A 134 1.61 16.42 -7.63
C PHE A 134 2.57 16.48 -6.43
N GLN A 135 3.84 16.18 -6.66
CA GLN A 135 4.91 16.18 -5.66
C GLN A 135 5.81 17.42 -5.78
N GLY A 136 5.44 18.37 -6.65
CA GLY A 136 6.19 19.58 -6.95
C GLY A 136 7.53 19.28 -7.61
N ILE A 137 7.62 18.19 -8.37
CA ILE A 137 8.80 17.81 -9.12
C ILE A 137 8.82 18.56 -10.45
N ASN A 138 9.95 19.18 -10.76
CA ASN A 138 10.21 19.83 -12.04
C ASN A 138 11.05 18.90 -12.92
N TRP A 139 10.37 17.97 -13.60
CA TRP A 139 10.98 17.02 -14.53
C TRP A 139 11.76 17.72 -15.65
N ARG A 140 11.25 18.85 -16.16
CA ARG A 140 11.92 19.63 -17.20
C ARG A 140 13.27 20.17 -16.73
N ASP A 141 13.36 20.61 -15.49
CA ASP A 141 14.63 21.05 -14.89
C ASP A 141 15.62 19.88 -14.72
N LEU A 142 15.11 18.67 -14.47
CA LEU A 142 15.90 17.43 -14.50
C LEU A 142 16.28 16.99 -15.92
N GLY A 143 15.90 17.72 -16.99
CA GLY A 143 16.23 17.35 -18.37
C GLY A 143 15.51 16.10 -18.90
N VAL A 144 14.50 15.60 -18.17
CA VAL A 144 13.71 14.41 -18.53
C VAL A 144 12.22 14.72 -18.46
N THR A 145 11.36 13.78 -18.83
CA THR A 145 9.90 13.91 -18.62
C THR A 145 9.43 12.97 -17.53
N ARG A 146 8.31 13.30 -16.89
CA ARG A 146 7.65 12.40 -15.93
C ARG A 146 7.35 11.04 -16.54
N LYS A 147 6.99 11.02 -17.83
CA LYS A 147 6.71 9.79 -18.59
C LYS A 147 7.95 8.90 -18.67
N MET A 148 9.11 9.47 -18.96
CA MET A 148 10.36 8.72 -19.00
C MET A 148 10.72 8.16 -17.63
N ALA A 149 10.58 8.98 -16.57
CA ALA A 149 10.81 8.55 -15.20
C ALA A 149 9.91 7.38 -14.81
N ARG A 150 8.60 7.44 -15.14
CA ARG A 150 7.66 6.33 -14.93
C ARG A 150 8.06 5.08 -15.71
N GLY A 151 8.43 5.22 -16.99
CA GLY A 151 8.89 4.09 -17.80
C GLY A 151 10.12 3.41 -17.21
N ARG A 152 11.11 4.18 -16.75
CA ARG A 152 12.28 3.64 -16.07
C ARG A 152 11.90 3.00 -14.73
N ARG A 153 11.08 3.68 -13.92
CA ARG A 153 10.59 3.18 -12.64
C ARG A 153 9.94 1.80 -12.78
N MET A 154 9.07 1.61 -13.76
CA MET A 154 8.44 0.32 -14.03
C MET A 154 9.42 -0.75 -14.53
N ALA A 155 10.46 -0.36 -15.29
CA ALA A 155 11.47 -1.29 -15.80
C ALA A 155 12.48 -1.74 -14.75
N THR A 156 12.73 -0.92 -13.73
CA THR A 156 13.70 -1.21 -12.67
C THR A 156 13.05 -1.68 -11.36
N PHE A 157 11.73 -1.60 -11.24
CA PHE A 157 11.01 -2.02 -10.04
C PHE A 157 10.84 -3.54 -10.03
N HIS A 158 11.26 -4.16 -8.94
CA HIS A 158 11.15 -5.59 -8.72
C HIS A 158 10.18 -5.85 -7.56
N ASN A 159 9.13 -6.63 -7.84
CA ASN A 159 8.24 -7.09 -6.78
C ASN A 159 8.95 -8.11 -5.90
N TYR A 160 8.75 -7.98 -4.60
CA TYR A 160 8.88 -9.12 -3.72
C TYR A 160 7.68 -10.05 -3.95
N VAL A 161 7.91 -11.35 -4.00
CA VAL A 161 6.85 -12.37 -4.06
C VAL A 161 7.20 -13.47 -3.08
N ASN A 162 6.22 -13.96 -2.32
CA ASN A 162 6.45 -15.10 -1.43
C ASN A 162 6.43 -16.40 -2.24
N ARG A 163 5.70 -16.41 -3.36
CA ARG A 163 5.71 -17.52 -4.33
C ARG A 163 6.36 -17.09 -5.65
N PRO A 164 7.43 -17.77 -6.10
CA PRO A 164 8.09 -17.43 -7.35
C PRO A 164 7.10 -17.35 -8.52
N HIS A 165 7.22 -16.30 -9.33
CA HIS A 165 6.40 -16.03 -10.51
C HIS A 165 4.90 -15.83 -10.25
N SER A 166 4.49 -15.64 -8.99
CA SER A 166 3.08 -15.38 -8.66
C SER A 166 2.57 -14.06 -9.25
N ASP A 167 3.43 -13.07 -9.40
CA ASP A 167 3.12 -11.75 -9.96
C ASP A 167 3.16 -11.73 -11.50
N CYS A 168 3.69 -12.77 -12.14
CA CYS A 168 3.83 -12.84 -13.59
C CYS A 168 2.46 -12.92 -14.29
N TRP A 169 2.32 -12.22 -15.40
CA TRP A 169 1.16 -12.34 -16.28
C TRP A 169 1.34 -13.56 -17.18
N HIS A 170 0.36 -14.45 -17.18
CA HIS A 170 0.27 -15.56 -18.12
C HIS A 170 -1.11 -15.58 -18.81
N ASN A 171 -1.17 -16.02 -20.07
CA ASN A 171 -2.41 -16.02 -20.87
C ASN A 171 -3.55 -16.88 -20.27
N SER A 172 -3.21 -17.79 -19.34
CA SER A 172 -4.18 -18.62 -18.63
C SER A 172 -4.75 -17.96 -17.37
N VAL A 173 -4.21 -16.81 -16.95
CA VAL A 173 -4.68 -16.08 -15.76
C VAL A 173 -5.83 -15.18 -16.20
N SER A 174 -6.92 -15.21 -15.42
CA SER A 174 -8.15 -14.44 -15.72
C SER A 174 -8.06 -12.97 -15.33
N ASP A 175 -6.93 -12.52 -14.81
CA ASP A 175 -6.73 -11.16 -14.32
C ASP A 175 -6.62 -10.17 -15.48
N ARG A 176 -7.26 -9.01 -15.32
CA ARG A 176 -7.38 -8.01 -16.39
C ARG A 176 -6.89 -6.66 -15.91
N LEU A 177 -5.99 -6.06 -16.68
CA LEU A 177 -5.62 -4.67 -16.48
C LEU A 177 -6.77 -3.78 -16.98
N LEU A 178 -7.38 -3.00 -16.09
CA LEU A 178 -8.55 -2.21 -16.45
C LEU A 178 -8.19 -0.96 -17.25
N ARG A 179 -9.12 -0.54 -18.11
CA ARG A 179 -8.96 0.66 -18.92
C ARG A 179 -9.03 1.93 -18.05
N PRO A 180 -8.04 2.82 -18.14
CA PRO A 180 -7.91 4.04 -17.31
C PRO A 180 -8.73 5.21 -17.88
N VAL A 181 -10.03 5.02 -18.08
CA VAL A 181 -10.90 5.99 -18.80
C VAL A 181 -11.79 6.82 -17.87
N GLU A 182 -11.80 6.53 -16.58
CA GLU A 182 -12.65 7.20 -15.60
C GLU A 182 -11.92 8.39 -14.97
N ASN A 183 -12.70 9.28 -14.36
CA ASN A 183 -12.23 10.45 -13.63
C ASN A 183 -13.15 10.70 -12.42
N PHE A 184 -13.05 9.86 -11.40
CA PHE A 184 -13.89 9.95 -10.21
C PHE A 184 -13.45 11.09 -9.28
N PHE A 185 -12.15 11.26 -9.11
CA PHE A 185 -11.55 12.21 -8.19
C PHE A 185 -10.59 13.16 -8.92
N ARG A 186 -10.35 14.33 -8.34
CA ARG A 186 -9.38 15.31 -8.82
C ARG A 186 -8.40 15.64 -7.70
N PHE A 187 -7.14 15.81 -8.06
CA PHE A 187 -6.12 16.31 -7.15
C PHE A 187 -6.51 17.65 -6.54
N LYS A 188 -6.36 17.79 -5.22
CA LYS A 188 -6.57 19.05 -4.51
C LYS A 188 -5.28 19.61 -3.97
N SER A 189 -4.57 18.81 -3.19
CA SER A 189 -3.31 19.20 -2.57
C SER A 189 -2.45 18.01 -2.15
N MET A 190 -1.16 18.25 -1.98
CA MET A 190 -0.19 17.35 -1.37
C MET A 190 0.62 18.15 -0.35
N ASP A 191 0.49 17.80 0.93
CA ASP A 191 1.35 18.33 1.99
C ASP A 191 2.58 17.43 2.12
N ILE A 192 3.75 17.95 1.79
CA ILE A 192 4.99 17.17 1.75
C ILE A 192 5.54 17.03 3.17
N ARG A 193 5.73 15.77 3.60
CA ARG A 193 6.14 15.40 4.95
C ARG A 193 7.33 14.45 4.90
N ARG A 194 8.35 14.74 5.71
CA ARG A 194 9.57 13.91 5.87
C ARG A 194 9.57 13.09 7.16
N ASP A 195 8.58 13.34 8.01
CA ASP A 195 8.41 12.75 9.34
C ASP A 195 7.47 11.55 9.35
N VAL A 196 6.91 11.14 8.19
CA VAL A 196 6.13 9.91 8.03
C VAL A 196 7.05 8.71 8.20
N ARG A 197 6.64 7.72 8.98
CA ARG A 197 7.44 6.51 9.23
C ARG A 197 6.68 5.26 8.84
N LEU A 198 7.32 4.45 8.01
CA LEU A 198 6.86 3.15 7.59
C LEU A 198 7.93 2.15 8.04
N LEU A 199 7.61 1.33 9.05
CA LEU A 199 8.59 0.45 9.71
C LEU A 199 8.59 -0.97 9.16
N HIS A 200 7.51 -1.37 8.48
CA HIS A 200 7.37 -2.71 7.92
C HIS A 200 7.08 -2.61 6.43
N PHE A 201 7.81 -3.35 5.59
CA PHE A 201 7.69 -3.26 4.13
C PHE A 201 6.48 -4.03 3.55
N GLN A 202 5.75 -4.84 4.31
CA GLN A 202 4.53 -5.50 3.79
C GLN A 202 3.22 -4.88 4.29
N LEU A 203 3.27 -4.13 5.40
CA LEU A 203 2.07 -3.59 6.06
C LEU A 203 1.89 -2.13 5.64
N ARG A 204 0.71 -1.76 5.11
CA ARG A 204 0.43 -0.40 4.57
C ARG A 204 -0.92 0.16 5.01
N ASN A 205 -1.26 -0.02 6.29
CA ASN A 205 -2.46 0.54 6.91
C ASN A 205 -2.09 1.45 8.08
N ILE A 206 -1.27 2.46 7.81
CA ILE A 206 -0.77 3.41 8.83
C ILE A 206 -1.38 4.82 8.69
N LEU A 207 -2.46 4.95 7.93
CA LEU A 207 -3.25 6.16 7.78
C LEU A 207 -4.62 6.00 8.45
N GLY A 208 -4.88 6.80 9.48
CA GLY A 208 -6.20 6.93 10.10
C GLY A 208 -6.83 8.24 9.70
N VAL A 209 -8.12 8.26 9.36
CA VAL A 209 -8.81 9.49 8.98
C VAL A 209 -10.13 9.55 9.73
N ALA A 210 -10.21 10.47 10.69
CA ALA A 210 -11.42 10.70 11.48
C ALA A 210 -12.38 11.65 10.75
N SER A 211 -11.84 12.65 10.05
CA SER A 211 -12.65 13.64 9.33
C SER A 211 -11.85 14.30 8.21
N ARG A 212 -12.50 15.18 7.45
CA ARG A 212 -11.85 15.99 6.40
C ARG A 212 -10.63 16.78 6.88
N THR A 213 -10.62 17.15 8.16
CA THR A 213 -9.60 18.00 8.79
C THR A 213 -8.72 17.25 9.79
N ARG A 214 -8.88 15.93 9.91
CA ARG A 214 -8.19 15.11 10.92
C ARG A 214 -7.72 13.80 10.29
N ALA A 215 -6.51 13.82 9.77
CA ALA A 215 -5.77 12.65 9.31
C ALA A 215 -4.62 12.35 10.28
N PHE A 216 -4.30 11.08 10.48
CA PHE A 216 -3.32 10.62 11.43
C PHE A 216 -2.32 9.70 10.77
N TYR A 217 -1.04 9.88 11.11
CA TYR A 217 0.04 9.03 10.60
C TYR A 217 1.15 8.89 11.66
N PRO A 218 1.89 7.76 11.67
CA PRO A 218 3.01 7.56 12.57
C PRO A 218 4.24 8.37 12.15
N SER A 219 4.91 8.90 13.16
CA SER A 219 6.21 9.55 13.10
C SER A 219 7.16 8.87 14.08
N PHE A 220 8.40 9.34 14.19
CA PHE A 220 9.48 8.66 14.92
C PHE A 220 9.15 8.27 16.37
N THR A 221 8.49 9.17 17.11
CA THR A 221 8.18 8.99 18.55
C THR A 221 6.75 9.39 18.88
N SER A 222 5.90 9.52 17.85
CA SER A 222 4.54 10.04 18.02
C SER A 222 3.65 9.69 16.84
N ILE A 223 2.34 9.72 17.05
CA ILE A 223 1.37 9.83 15.96
C ILE A 223 1.05 11.31 15.78
N LYS A 224 1.10 11.79 14.53
CA LYS A 224 0.74 13.16 14.15
C LYS A 224 -0.74 13.23 13.81
N GLU A 225 -1.40 14.33 14.18
CA GLU A 225 -2.68 14.75 13.61
C GLU A 225 -2.39 15.87 12.60
N HIS A 226 -2.81 15.66 11.37
CA HIS A 226 -2.64 16.57 10.25
C HIS A 226 -4.01 17.01 9.76
N ASP A 227 -4.15 18.29 9.46
CA ASP A 227 -5.32 18.84 8.77
C ASP A 227 -5.02 18.94 7.27
N PRO A 228 -5.55 18.04 6.43
CA PRO A 228 -5.31 18.08 4.98
C PRO A 228 -5.83 19.36 4.30
N THR A 229 -6.77 20.07 4.94
CA THR A 229 -7.37 21.28 4.37
C THR A 229 -6.48 22.51 4.56
N THR A 230 -5.79 22.62 5.70
CA THR A 230 -4.94 23.77 6.05
C THR A 230 -3.45 23.47 6.03
N GLY A 231 -3.06 22.19 6.08
CA GLY A 231 -1.67 21.73 6.15
C GLY A 231 -1.07 21.83 7.56
N ARG A 232 -1.87 22.18 8.57
CA ARG A 232 -1.42 22.28 9.97
C ARG A 232 -1.28 20.91 10.61
N GLU A 233 -0.27 20.77 11.43
CA GLU A 233 -0.04 19.56 12.23
C GLU A 233 0.01 19.82 13.73
N LYS A 234 -0.31 18.78 14.50
CA LYS A 234 -0.02 18.68 15.94
C LYS A 234 0.28 17.22 16.29
N THR A 235 0.73 16.98 17.51
CA THR A 235 0.91 15.61 18.02
C THR A 235 -0.41 15.09 18.57
N ALA A 236 -0.84 13.92 18.10
CA ALA A 236 -2.05 13.22 18.55
C ALA A 236 -1.77 12.26 19.71
N MET A 237 -0.63 11.56 19.63
CA MET A 237 -0.19 10.57 20.61
C MET A 237 1.34 10.66 20.72
N ARG A 238 1.88 10.66 21.93
CA ARG A 238 3.33 10.63 22.17
C ARG A 238 3.68 9.35 22.92
N PHE A 239 4.81 8.76 22.55
CA PHE A 239 5.34 7.59 23.21
C PHE A 239 6.60 7.95 23.98
N ASP A 240 6.71 7.48 25.23
CA ASP A 240 7.82 7.83 26.12
C ASP A 240 9.14 7.13 25.73
N HIS A 241 9.04 6.02 24.99
CA HIS A 241 10.18 5.22 24.55
C HIS A 241 10.05 4.86 23.06
N GLN A 242 11.18 4.73 22.35
CA GLN A 242 11.19 4.45 20.90
C GLN A 242 10.49 3.13 20.54
N GLY A 243 10.62 2.09 21.37
CA GLY A 243 9.97 0.80 21.13
C GLY A 243 8.44 0.85 21.12
N ALA A 244 7.84 1.70 21.97
CA ALA A 244 6.39 1.92 21.98
C ALA A 244 5.90 2.73 20.76
N ALA A 245 6.81 3.40 20.04
CA ALA A 245 6.51 4.10 18.79
C ALA A 245 6.61 3.20 17.55
N HIS A 246 6.85 1.91 17.72
CA HIS A 246 6.88 0.95 16.61
C HIS A 246 5.45 0.62 16.16
N ILE A 247 4.84 1.54 15.41
CA ILE A 247 3.49 1.40 14.88
C ILE A 247 3.52 0.63 13.56
N SER A 248 2.76 -0.46 13.49
CA SER A 248 2.60 -1.29 12.29
C SER A 248 1.28 -1.04 11.56
N THR A 249 0.24 -0.63 12.30
CA THR A 249 -1.09 -0.30 11.75
C THR A 249 -1.76 0.78 12.58
N LEU A 250 -2.61 1.59 11.95
CA LEU A 250 -3.32 2.69 12.58
C LEU A 250 -4.67 2.91 11.91
N THR A 251 -5.70 3.19 12.71
CA THR A 251 -7.01 3.60 12.21
C THR A 251 -7.64 4.64 13.14
N ALA A 252 -8.62 5.39 12.64
CA ALA A 252 -9.33 6.39 13.42
C ALA A 252 -10.81 6.43 13.02
N SER A 253 -11.69 6.56 14.02
CA SER A 253 -13.07 7.02 13.86
C SER A 253 -13.16 8.49 14.27
N GLU A 254 -14.36 9.08 14.23
CA GLU A 254 -14.58 10.45 14.74
C GLU A 254 -14.19 10.58 16.22
N ASP A 255 -14.40 9.52 17.01
CA ASP A 255 -14.24 9.52 18.46
C ASP A 255 -12.94 8.87 18.96
N ILE A 256 -12.35 7.94 18.21
CA ILE A 256 -11.25 7.09 18.70
C ILE A 256 -10.12 7.06 17.68
N LEU A 257 -8.89 7.24 18.16
CA LEU A 257 -7.66 6.93 17.43
C LEU A 257 -7.02 5.70 18.06
N ILE A 258 -6.72 4.68 17.26
CA ILE A 258 -6.06 3.45 17.72
C ILE A 258 -4.91 3.06 16.79
N ALA A 259 -3.84 2.57 17.40
CA ALA A 259 -2.66 2.07 16.71
C ALA A 259 -2.25 0.71 17.27
N GLY A 260 -1.97 -0.22 16.36
CA GLY A 260 -1.34 -1.49 16.66
C GLY A 260 0.17 -1.38 16.48
N GLY A 261 0.90 -1.97 17.42
CA GLY A 261 2.35 -1.96 17.45
C GLY A 261 2.97 -3.31 17.16
N PHE A 262 4.30 -3.31 17.22
CA PHE A 262 5.13 -4.51 17.28
C PHE A 262 5.03 -5.12 18.70
N TYR A 263 5.44 -6.38 18.83
CA TYR A 263 5.49 -7.09 20.13
C TYR A 263 4.14 -7.19 20.86
N GLY A 264 3.04 -7.12 20.14
CA GLY A 264 1.69 -7.36 20.61
C GLY A 264 1.06 -6.18 21.35
N THR A 265 1.69 -5.02 21.38
CA THR A 265 1.13 -3.84 22.05
C THR A 265 0.14 -3.11 21.15
N TYR A 266 -0.82 -2.42 21.76
CA TYR A 266 -1.66 -1.44 21.08
C TYR A 266 -1.91 -0.24 21.98
N HIS A 267 -2.16 0.90 21.35
CA HIS A 267 -2.41 2.17 22.02
C HIS A 267 -3.63 2.84 21.42
N TYR A 268 -4.50 3.41 22.26
CA TYR A 268 -5.64 4.19 21.78
C TYR A 268 -5.93 5.40 22.66
N ARG A 269 -6.67 6.34 22.10
CA ARG A 269 -7.20 7.50 22.82
C ARG A 269 -8.56 7.89 22.28
N TYR A 270 -9.37 8.49 23.16
CA TYR A 270 -10.55 9.21 22.75
C TYR A 270 -10.15 10.60 22.22
N LEU A 271 -10.75 11.00 21.12
CA LEU A 271 -10.42 12.21 20.37
C LEU A 271 -11.11 13.46 20.92
N ASP A 272 -12.23 13.28 21.62
CA ASP A 272 -13.08 14.35 22.18
C ASP A 272 -12.86 14.58 23.69
N SER A 273 -11.97 13.82 24.32
CA SER A 273 -11.69 13.98 25.75
C SER A 273 -11.02 15.33 26.03
N THR A 274 -11.67 16.15 26.87
CA THR A 274 -11.15 17.43 27.36
C THR A 274 -9.91 17.27 28.26
N GLY A 275 -9.63 16.04 28.72
CA GLY A 275 -8.51 15.65 29.57
C GLY A 275 -7.29 15.18 28.78
N GLY A 276 -6.55 16.10 28.18
CA GLY A 276 -5.14 15.88 27.79
C GLY A 276 -4.83 14.76 26.77
N LEU A 277 -3.53 14.56 26.57
CA LEU A 277 -2.95 13.54 25.68
C LEU A 277 -2.99 12.13 26.31
N GLU A 278 -3.99 11.80 27.14
CA GLU A 278 -4.09 10.49 27.78
C GLU A 278 -4.17 9.37 26.74
N VAL A 279 -3.36 8.34 26.91
CA VAL A 279 -3.23 7.19 26.02
C VAL A 279 -3.48 5.95 26.85
N HIS A 280 -4.43 5.14 26.41
CA HIS A 280 -4.63 3.81 26.94
C HIS A 280 -3.71 2.84 26.20
N GLU A 281 -3.09 1.94 26.95
CA GLU A 281 -2.23 0.88 26.42
C GLU A 281 -2.83 -0.49 26.75
N GLY A 282 -2.61 -1.45 25.86
CA GLY A 282 -2.93 -2.85 26.10
C GLY A 282 -1.97 -3.79 25.38
N GLN A 283 -2.05 -5.06 25.77
CA GLN A 283 -1.22 -6.15 25.25
C GLN A 283 -2.14 -7.23 24.68
N LEU A 284 -1.95 -7.58 23.41
CA LEU A 284 -2.64 -8.65 22.69
C LEU A 284 -1.97 -10.00 22.90
N THR A 285 -0.64 -10.04 22.88
CA THR A 285 0.15 -11.29 22.90
C THR A 285 1.58 -11.01 23.33
N THR A 286 2.26 -11.97 23.94
CA THR A 286 3.70 -11.89 24.26
C THR A 286 4.56 -12.68 23.26
N HIS A 287 3.95 -13.20 22.19
CA HIS A 287 4.65 -13.97 21.18
C HIS A 287 5.73 -13.13 20.48
N ASN A 288 6.91 -13.72 20.21
CA ASN A 288 8.04 -13.02 19.57
C ASN A 288 7.68 -12.44 18.20
N SER A 289 6.75 -13.09 17.48
CA SER A 289 6.22 -12.64 16.19
C SER A 289 4.92 -11.84 16.34
N GLY A 290 4.67 -11.21 17.50
CA GLY A 290 3.42 -10.51 17.82
C GLY A 290 3.21 -9.17 17.10
N ILE A 291 3.48 -9.06 15.80
CA ILE A 291 3.21 -7.81 15.07
C ILE A 291 1.70 -7.69 14.85
N THR A 292 1.13 -6.52 15.13
CA THR A 292 -0.27 -6.23 14.80
C THR A 292 -0.35 -5.81 13.33
N ASN A 293 -0.87 -6.65 12.46
CA ASN A 293 -0.84 -6.39 11.01
C ASN A 293 -1.99 -5.50 10.55
N HIS A 294 -3.16 -5.60 11.19
CA HIS A 294 -4.30 -4.74 10.89
C HIS A 294 -5.19 -4.53 12.11
N VAL A 295 -5.71 -3.31 12.26
CA VAL A 295 -6.72 -2.96 13.26
C VAL A 295 -7.96 -2.38 12.59
N GLN A 296 -9.15 -2.85 13.00
CA GLN A 296 -10.44 -2.32 12.56
C GLN A 296 -11.27 -1.90 13.78
N LEU A 297 -11.73 -0.64 13.80
CA LEU A 297 -12.73 -0.18 14.76
C LEU A 297 -14.13 -0.53 14.26
N HIS A 298 -14.99 -0.99 15.17
CA HIS A 298 -16.42 -1.19 14.90
C HIS A 298 -17.23 -1.12 16.19
N SER A 299 -18.55 -0.99 16.07
CA SER A 299 -19.45 -1.14 17.21
C SER A 299 -19.84 -2.60 17.41
N SER A 300 -20.26 -2.95 18.62
CA SER A 300 -20.96 -4.21 18.87
C SER A 300 -22.30 -4.26 18.13
N ARG A 301 -22.77 -5.46 17.80
CA ARG A 301 -24.13 -5.68 17.25
C ARG A 301 -25.24 -5.44 18.26
N HIS A 302 -24.89 -5.56 19.54
CA HIS A 302 -25.86 -5.57 20.65
C HIS A 302 -25.72 -4.34 21.56
N SER A 303 -24.69 -3.51 21.36
CA SER A 303 -24.44 -2.33 22.16
C SER A 303 -23.71 -1.25 21.36
N SER A 304 -23.72 -0.03 21.86
CA SER A 304 -22.90 1.08 21.35
C SER A 304 -21.44 1.00 21.81
N THR A 305 -20.99 -0.13 22.35
CA THR A 305 -19.64 -0.29 22.86
C THR A 305 -18.63 -0.24 21.70
N PRO A 306 -17.59 0.60 21.79
CA PRO A 306 -16.53 0.61 20.79
C PRO A 306 -15.64 -0.63 20.93
N LEU A 307 -15.48 -1.36 19.84
CA LEU A 307 -14.64 -2.55 19.75
C LEU A 307 -13.49 -2.31 18.78
N ALA A 308 -12.35 -2.93 19.05
CA ALA A 308 -11.22 -3.01 18.14
C ALA A 308 -10.91 -4.47 17.81
N ALA A 309 -10.96 -4.80 16.53
CA ALA A 309 -10.57 -6.08 15.99
C ALA A 309 -9.12 -6.01 15.48
N PHE A 310 -8.30 -6.97 15.91
CA PHE A 310 -6.88 -7.06 15.60
C PHE A 310 -6.56 -8.35 14.87
N ALA A 311 -5.91 -8.21 13.71
CA ALA A 311 -5.28 -9.31 13.00
C ALA A 311 -3.78 -9.24 13.27
N SER A 312 -3.21 -10.34 13.77
CA SER A 312 -1.82 -10.38 14.23
C SER A 312 -1.00 -11.45 13.51
N ASN A 313 0.31 -11.20 13.46
CA ASN A 313 1.30 -12.07 12.84
C ASN A 313 1.60 -13.33 13.68
N ASP A 314 1.07 -13.41 14.92
CA ASP A 314 1.11 -14.59 15.78
C ASP A 314 -0.05 -15.57 15.54
N PHE A 315 -0.77 -15.39 14.42
CA PHE A 315 -1.91 -16.20 13.96
C PHE A 315 -3.19 -15.94 14.75
N GLY A 316 -3.15 -15.02 15.72
CA GLY A 316 -4.29 -14.64 16.53
C GLY A 316 -5.13 -13.54 15.89
N PHE A 317 -6.43 -13.75 15.93
CA PHE A 317 -7.45 -12.72 15.75
C PHE A 317 -8.08 -12.39 17.10
N ARG A 318 -8.08 -11.12 17.48
CA ARG A 318 -8.55 -10.69 18.80
C ARG A 318 -9.53 -9.54 18.69
N VAL A 319 -10.57 -9.55 19.49
CA VAL A 319 -11.48 -8.41 19.66
C VAL A 319 -11.31 -7.87 21.07
N VAL A 320 -11.11 -6.57 21.17
CA VAL A 320 -10.98 -5.84 22.43
C VAL A 320 -12.16 -4.90 22.60
N ASP A 321 -12.76 -4.92 23.77
CA ASP A 321 -13.67 -3.89 24.22
C ASP A 321 -12.88 -2.69 24.75
N LEU A 322 -12.96 -1.56 24.05
CA LEU A 322 -12.20 -0.35 24.38
C LEU A 322 -12.77 0.43 25.58
N SER A 323 -13.98 0.09 26.05
CA SER A 323 -14.53 0.67 27.27
C SER A 323 -13.96 0.00 28.53
N THR A 324 -13.64 -1.29 28.44
CA THR A 324 -13.08 -2.07 29.55
C THR A 324 -11.60 -2.39 29.39
N ASN A 325 -11.03 -2.13 28.22
CA ASN A 325 -9.67 -2.49 27.81
C ASN A 325 -9.38 -3.99 27.95
N LYS A 326 -10.35 -4.85 27.60
CA LYS A 326 -10.25 -6.30 27.75
C LYS A 326 -10.50 -7.01 26.42
N ILE A 327 -9.73 -8.08 26.19
CA ILE A 327 -9.97 -9.02 25.10
C ILE A 327 -11.28 -9.75 25.41
N THR A 328 -12.25 -9.66 24.50
CA THR A 328 -13.57 -10.29 24.59
C THR A 328 -13.69 -11.54 23.72
N SER A 329 -12.86 -11.64 22.68
CA SER A 329 -12.77 -12.82 21.80
C SER A 329 -11.34 -13.00 21.33
N GLU A 330 -10.89 -14.25 21.28
CA GLU A 330 -9.60 -14.66 20.75
C GLU A 330 -9.79 -15.95 19.94
N VAL A 331 -9.32 -15.94 18.70
CA VAL A 331 -9.39 -17.07 17.78
C VAL A 331 -8.03 -17.21 17.11
N MET A 332 -7.47 -18.42 17.13
CA MET A 332 -6.20 -18.72 16.47
C MET A 332 -6.47 -19.41 15.13
N TYR A 333 -5.79 -18.96 14.09
CA TYR A 333 -5.82 -19.57 12.75
C TYR A 333 -4.51 -20.34 12.48
N ASP A 334 -4.42 -20.95 11.30
CA ASP A 334 -3.28 -21.74 10.85
C ASP A 334 -2.22 -20.93 10.08
N PHE A 335 -2.43 -19.62 9.92
CA PHE A 335 -1.47 -18.70 9.29
C PHE A 335 -1.51 -17.29 9.91
N ALA A 336 -0.44 -16.52 9.69
CA ALA A 336 -0.34 -15.13 10.12
C ALA A 336 -1.33 -14.24 9.35
N MET A 337 -2.16 -13.48 10.06
CA MET A 337 -3.22 -12.68 9.44
C MET A 337 -2.72 -11.29 9.08
N ASN A 338 -3.00 -10.82 7.87
CA ASN A 338 -2.53 -9.52 7.39
C ASN A 338 -3.61 -8.45 7.35
N CYS A 339 -4.87 -8.83 7.09
CA CYS A 339 -5.99 -7.91 7.05
C CYS A 339 -7.31 -8.65 7.31
N SER A 340 -8.28 -7.92 7.85
CA SER A 340 -9.67 -8.40 7.94
C SER A 340 -10.64 -7.25 7.75
N ALA A 341 -11.86 -7.55 7.30
CA ALA A 341 -12.95 -6.60 7.20
C ALA A 341 -14.30 -7.24 7.55
N LEU A 342 -15.10 -6.53 8.34
CA LEU A 342 -16.48 -6.88 8.65
C LEU A 342 -17.44 -6.59 7.49
N SER A 343 -18.40 -7.49 7.32
CA SER A 343 -19.63 -7.22 6.58
C SER A 343 -20.45 -6.10 7.22
N PRO A 344 -21.23 -5.31 6.46
CA PRO A 344 -22.04 -4.22 6.99
C PRO A 344 -23.08 -4.62 8.05
N ASP A 345 -23.59 -5.85 7.99
CA ASP A 345 -24.51 -6.39 9.00
C ASP A 345 -23.79 -7.02 10.22
N MET A 346 -22.46 -6.98 10.20
CA MET A 346 -21.53 -7.47 11.21
C MET A 346 -21.61 -8.98 11.47
N ARG A 347 -22.18 -9.77 10.55
CA ARG A 347 -22.35 -11.22 10.73
C ARG A 347 -21.19 -12.03 10.18
N LEU A 348 -20.62 -11.55 9.08
CA LEU A 348 -19.50 -12.17 8.39
C LEU A 348 -18.25 -11.31 8.47
N ARG A 349 -17.09 -11.97 8.38
CA ARG A 349 -15.79 -11.32 8.26
C ARG A 349 -15.01 -11.96 7.13
N VAL A 350 -14.35 -11.14 6.32
CA VAL A 350 -13.32 -11.58 5.39
C VAL A 350 -11.96 -11.48 6.06
N ILE A 351 -11.12 -12.49 5.87
CA ILE A 351 -9.75 -12.57 6.41
C ILE A 351 -8.79 -12.94 5.28
N VAL A 352 -7.65 -12.26 5.24
CA VAL A 352 -6.51 -12.57 4.37
C VAL A 352 -5.21 -12.51 5.18
N GLY A 353 -4.20 -13.30 4.77
CA GLY A 353 -2.94 -13.39 5.48
C GLY A 353 -1.85 -14.08 4.66
N ASP A 354 -0.92 -14.72 5.36
CA ASP A 354 0.19 -15.50 4.80
C ASP A 354 -0.27 -16.86 4.23
N HIS A 355 -1.38 -16.81 3.49
CA HIS A 355 -2.04 -17.91 2.84
C HIS A 355 -2.67 -17.44 1.53
N GLN A 356 -2.81 -18.35 0.56
CA GLN A 356 -3.37 -18.02 -0.75
C GLN A 356 -4.89 -17.84 -0.68
N ASN A 357 -5.56 -18.66 0.12
CA ASN A 357 -7.00 -18.62 0.15
C ASN A 357 -7.51 -17.47 1.02
N VAL A 358 -8.71 -17.00 0.68
CA VAL A 358 -9.46 -16.01 1.45
C VAL A 358 -10.42 -16.76 2.36
N LEU A 359 -10.41 -16.44 3.65
CA LEU A 359 -11.38 -17.00 4.59
C LEU A 359 -12.58 -16.07 4.74
N ILE A 360 -13.78 -16.65 4.75
CA ILE A 360 -14.99 -16.00 5.24
C ILE A 360 -15.40 -16.68 6.53
N THR A 361 -15.49 -15.93 7.61
CA THR A 361 -15.80 -16.46 8.94
C THR A 361 -17.08 -15.86 9.49
N ASP A 362 -17.69 -16.56 10.45
CA ASP A 362 -18.63 -15.92 11.37
C ASP A 362 -17.87 -14.84 12.16
N ALA A 363 -18.46 -13.66 12.28
CA ALA A 363 -17.79 -12.51 12.89
C ALA A 363 -17.71 -12.58 14.42
N GLU A 364 -18.59 -13.36 15.07
CA GLU A 364 -18.66 -13.51 16.52
C GLU A 364 -17.86 -14.73 16.99
N THR A 365 -18.06 -15.88 16.34
CA THR A 365 -17.42 -17.15 16.75
C THR A 365 -16.04 -17.33 16.13
N GLY A 366 -15.76 -16.66 15.01
CA GLY A 366 -14.55 -16.90 14.21
C GLY A 366 -14.55 -18.23 13.45
N GLU A 367 -15.68 -18.95 13.43
CA GLU A 367 -15.81 -20.20 12.68
C GLU A 367 -15.61 -19.94 11.18
N ILE A 368 -14.77 -20.75 10.53
CA ILE A 368 -14.54 -20.68 9.09
C ILE A 368 -15.76 -21.24 8.36
N LEU A 369 -16.50 -20.35 7.68
CA LEU A 369 -17.69 -20.70 6.91
C LEU A 369 -17.35 -20.98 5.44
N GLN A 370 -16.34 -20.31 4.90
CA GLN A 370 -15.84 -20.53 3.54
C GLN A 370 -14.34 -20.39 3.48
N ASP A 371 -13.76 -21.20 2.61
CA ASP A 371 -12.38 -21.13 2.16
C ASP A 371 -12.37 -20.94 0.65
N LEU A 372 -11.91 -19.77 0.19
CA LEU A 372 -12.01 -19.30 -1.19
C LEU A 372 -10.65 -19.33 -1.89
N GLU A 373 -10.52 -20.25 -2.83
CA GLU A 373 -9.32 -20.46 -3.63
C GLU A 373 -9.22 -19.50 -4.82
N GLY A 374 -7.97 -19.25 -5.26
CA GLY A 374 -7.69 -18.72 -6.59
C GLY A 374 -6.60 -17.65 -6.63
N HIS A 375 -6.29 -16.97 -5.53
CA HIS A 375 -5.07 -16.18 -5.48
C HIS A 375 -3.84 -17.11 -5.55
N ARG A 376 -2.72 -16.55 -6.01
CA ARG A 376 -1.48 -17.29 -6.26
C ARG A 376 -0.39 -16.98 -5.24
N ASP A 377 -0.64 -16.07 -4.32
CA ASP A 377 0.33 -15.68 -3.29
C ASP A 377 -0.39 -15.18 -2.01
N PHE A 378 0.31 -14.53 -1.09
CA PHE A 378 -0.23 -14.08 0.20
C PHE A 378 -1.12 -12.84 0.08
N GLY A 379 -2.20 -12.82 0.86
CA GLY A 379 -3.17 -11.73 0.89
C GLY A 379 -2.81 -10.65 1.90
N PHE A 380 -3.04 -9.38 1.55
CA PHE A 380 -2.62 -8.24 2.38
C PHE A 380 -3.65 -7.14 2.54
N ALA A 381 -4.68 -7.13 1.69
CA ALA A 381 -5.77 -6.18 1.80
C ALA A 381 -7.08 -6.90 1.56
N CYS A 382 -8.09 -6.54 2.32
CA CYS A 382 -9.47 -6.91 2.02
C CYS A 382 -10.39 -5.78 2.46
N ASP A 383 -11.55 -5.71 1.82
CA ASP A 383 -12.62 -4.80 2.25
C ASP A 383 -13.99 -5.37 1.85
N TRP A 384 -15.01 -5.02 2.63
CA TRP A 384 -16.39 -5.40 2.37
C TRP A 384 -17.19 -4.18 1.95
N ALA A 385 -17.79 -4.24 0.76
CA ALA A 385 -18.54 -3.12 0.24
C ALA A 385 -19.79 -2.86 1.10
N PRO A 386 -20.21 -1.60 1.25
CA PRO A 386 -21.39 -1.28 2.03
C PRO A 386 -22.70 -1.71 1.35
N ASP A 387 -22.65 -2.28 0.13
CA ASP A 387 -23.80 -2.96 -0.48
C ASP A 387 -24.14 -4.29 0.23
N GLY A 388 -23.25 -4.82 1.06
CA GLY A 388 -23.47 -6.01 1.87
C GLY A 388 -23.08 -7.33 1.20
N TRP A 389 -22.84 -7.35 -0.11
CA TRP A 389 -22.53 -8.59 -0.84
C TRP A 389 -21.24 -8.54 -1.66
N THR A 390 -20.66 -7.38 -1.92
CA THR A 390 -19.42 -7.31 -2.71
C THR A 390 -18.21 -7.31 -1.78
N VAL A 391 -17.26 -8.23 -2.00
CA VAL A 391 -16.02 -8.31 -1.22
C VAL A 391 -14.83 -8.19 -2.15
N ALA A 392 -13.82 -7.40 -1.77
CA ALA A 392 -12.57 -7.28 -2.52
C ALA A 392 -11.40 -7.82 -1.70
N THR A 393 -10.50 -8.56 -2.33
CA THR A 393 -9.26 -9.05 -1.73
C THR A 393 -8.06 -8.77 -2.63
N GLY A 394 -7.00 -8.22 -2.06
CA GLY A 394 -5.78 -7.80 -2.73
C GLY A 394 -4.59 -8.58 -2.23
N ASN A 395 -3.74 -9.01 -3.16
CA ASN A 395 -2.75 -10.04 -2.92
C ASN A 395 -1.39 -9.68 -3.55
N GLN A 396 -0.32 -10.35 -3.10
CA GLN A 396 1.04 -10.21 -3.62
C GLN A 396 1.15 -10.60 -5.09
N ASP A 397 0.26 -11.47 -5.58
CA ASP A 397 0.18 -11.92 -6.98
C ASP A 397 -0.27 -10.85 -8.00
N LYS A 398 -0.34 -9.58 -7.58
CA LYS A 398 -0.82 -8.41 -8.34
C LYS A 398 -2.30 -8.47 -8.76
N SER A 399 -3.08 -9.38 -8.17
CA SER A 399 -4.51 -9.47 -8.43
C SER A 399 -5.34 -8.91 -7.27
N ILE A 400 -6.44 -8.29 -7.66
CA ILE A 400 -7.56 -7.94 -6.80
C ILE A 400 -8.73 -8.83 -7.24
N ARG A 401 -9.16 -9.73 -6.37
CA ARG A 401 -10.33 -10.59 -6.63
C ARG A 401 -11.56 -9.94 -6.02
N ILE A 402 -12.64 -9.95 -6.79
CA ILE A 402 -13.95 -9.48 -6.33
C ILE A 402 -14.85 -10.70 -6.18
N TRP A 403 -15.56 -10.78 -5.07
CA TRP A 403 -16.42 -11.89 -4.69
C TRP A 403 -17.85 -11.41 -4.45
N ASP A 404 -18.81 -12.31 -4.62
CA ASP A 404 -20.22 -12.09 -4.30
C ASP A 404 -20.60 -12.97 -3.10
N ALA A 405 -20.92 -12.34 -1.96
CA ALA A 405 -21.25 -13.02 -0.72
C ALA A 405 -22.55 -13.83 -0.78
N ARG A 406 -23.38 -13.60 -1.80
CA ARG A 406 -24.58 -14.41 -2.07
C ARG A 406 -24.21 -15.73 -2.74
N LYS A 407 -23.02 -15.83 -3.34
CA LYS A 407 -22.54 -17.00 -4.07
C LYS A 407 -21.01 -17.05 -4.15
N TRP A 408 -20.40 -17.60 -3.10
CA TRP A 408 -18.95 -17.82 -3.01
C TRP A 408 -18.41 -18.86 -3.98
N LYS A 409 -19.16 -19.96 -4.14
CA LYS A 409 -18.77 -21.14 -4.92
C LYS A 409 -19.81 -21.43 -6.00
N ASN A 410 -19.39 -22.02 -7.11
CA ASN A 410 -20.30 -22.48 -8.15
C ASN A 410 -21.01 -23.78 -7.75
N SER A 411 -21.87 -24.32 -8.63
CA SER A 411 -22.61 -25.57 -8.36
C SER A 411 -21.73 -26.82 -8.22
N LYS A 412 -20.44 -26.73 -8.58
CA LYS A 412 -19.45 -27.79 -8.40
C LYS A 412 -18.63 -27.65 -7.10
N GLY A 413 -18.88 -26.60 -6.31
CA GLY A 413 -18.10 -26.29 -5.11
C GLY A 413 -16.79 -25.54 -5.36
N GLU A 414 -16.54 -25.07 -6.59
CA GLU A 414 -15.32 -24.33 -6.93
C GLU A 414 -15.48 -22.84 -6.62
N SER A 415 -14.47 -22.25 -5.99
CA SER A 415 -14.44 -20.82 -5.65
C SER A 415 -14.55 -19.94 -6.89
N THR A 416 -15.50 -19.01 -6.90
CA THR A 416 -15.80 -18.20 -8.09
C THR A 416 -15.81 -16.71 -7.76
N SER A 417 -14.82 -15.99 -8.25
CA SER A 417 -14.77 -14.52 -8.20
C SER A 417 -15.60 -13.93 -9.35
N ILE A 418 -16.32 -12.83 -9.12
CA ILE A 418 -17.06 -12.10 -10.16
C ILE A 418 -16.13 -11.36 -11.12
N SER A 419 -14.97 -10.92 -10.64
CA SER A 419 -13.94 -10.25 -11.43
C SER A 419 -12.57 -10.47 -10.81
N VAL A 420 -11.54 -10.45 -11.65
CA VAL A 420 -10.14 -10.46 -11.23
C VAL A 420 -9.45 -9.30 -11.94
N VAL A 421 -9.06 -8.30 -11.16
CA VAL A 421 -8.45 -7.06 -11.63
C VAL A 421 -6.96 -7.10 -11.36
N ARG A 422 -6.16 -6.76 -12.37
CA ARG A 422 -4.70 -6.69 -12.25
C ARG A 422 -4.27 -5.27 -11.87
N THR A 423 -3.30 -5.16 -10.97
CA THR A 423 -2.65 -3.90 -10.58
C THR A 423 -1.55 -3.47 -11.57
N GLU A 424 -1.12 -2.21 -11.51
CA GLU A 424 -0.12 -1.64 -12.42
C GLU A 424 1.25 -2.26 -12.19
N MET A 425 1.78 -2.11 -10.97
CA MET A 425 3.19 -2.30 -10.69
C MET A 425 3.38 -3.30 -9.56
N ALA A 426 2.66 -3.15 -8.45
CA ALA A 426 2.80 -3.93 -7.23
C ALA A 426 1.46 -4.45 -6.69
N GLY A 427 1.49 -5.34 -5.69
CA GLY A 427 0.29 -5.83 -5.01
C GLY A 427 -0.50 -4.70 -4.33
N ALA A 428 -1.83 -4.83 -4.29
CA ALA A 428 -2.69 -3.90 -3.56
C ALA A 428 -2.58 -4.14 -2.04
N ARG A 429 -2.22 -3.09 -1.28
CA ARG A 429 -2.01 -3.16 0.17
C ARG A 429 -3.06 -2.41 0.99
N SER A 430 -3.87 -1.59 0.34
CA SER A 430 -5.02 -0.96 0.97
C SER A 430 -6.19 -0.94 -0.01
N LEU A 431 -7.29 -1.58 0.38
CA LEU A 431 -8.55 -1.63 -0.36
C LEU A 431 -9.63 -0.89 0.43
N ARG A 432 -10.36 0.02 -0.24
CA ARG A 432 -11.47 0.77 0.37
C ARG A 432 -12.61 0.94 -0.62
N PHE A 433 -13.78 0.40 -0.32
CA PHE A 433 -15.02 0.75 -1.00
C PHE A 433 -15.50 2.13 -0.57
N SER A 434 -16.04 2.89 -1.52
CA SER A 434 -16.66 4.17 -1.21
C SER A 434 -17.91 4.00 -0.34
N PRO A 435 -18.14 4.91 0.63
CA PRO A 435 -19.40 4.96 1.38
C PRO A 435 -20.64 5.07 0.49
N LEU A 436 -21.77 4.56 0.96
CA LEU A 436 -23.06 4.75 0.29
C LEU A 436 -23.43 6.24 0.22
N GLY A 437 -24.08 6.63 -0.87
CA GLY A 437 -24.49 8.02 -1.09
C GLY A 437 -23.37 8.97 -1.54
N SER A 438 -22.12 8.50 -1.63
CA SER A 438 -21.00 9.33 -2.09
C SER A 438 -20.97 9.61 -3.60
N GLY A 439 -21.83 8.95 -4.39
CA GLY A 439 -21.86 8.99 -5.86
C GLY A 439 -21.69 7.59 -6.45
N LYS A 440 -21.13 7.50 -7.66
CA LYS A 440 -20.82 6.21 -8.30
C LYS A 440 -19.92 5.39 -7.36
N ARG A 441 -20.32 4.13 -7.14
CA ARG A 441 -19.59 3.21 -6.26
C ARG A 441 -18.20 2.96 -6.83
N ILE A 442 -17.19 3.13 -6.00
CA ILE A 442 -15.80 2.87 -6.38
C ILE A 442 -15.11 1.96 -5.37
N LEU A 443 -14.11 1.24 -5.86
CA LEU A 443 -13.13 0.53 -5.06
C LEU A 443 -11.79 1.21 -5.25
N VAL A 444 -11.24 1.79 -4.19
CA VAL A 444 -9.88 2.32 -4.18
C VAL A 444 -8.93 1.19 -3.84
N ALA A 445 -7.92 1.00 -4.68
CA ALA A 445 -6.84 0.05 -4.47
C ALA A 445 -5.50 0.78 -4.53
N ALA A 446 -4.94 1.06 -3.36
CA ALA A 446 -3.58 1.54 -3.24
C ALA A 446 -2.62 0.36 -3.33
N GLU A 447 -1.74 0.41 -4.32
CA GLU A 447 -0.63 -0.52 -4.44
C GLU A 447 0.41 -0.22 -3.37
N GLU A 448 1.32 -1.16 -3.17
CA GLU A 448 2.48 -0.94 -2.31
C GLU A 448 3.31 0.28 -2.72
N ALA A 449 3.45 0.47 -4.03
CA ALA A 449 4.30 1.47 -4.63
C ALA A 449 3.53 2.26 -5.68
N ASP A 450 3.68 3.58 -5.63
CA ASP A 450 3.44 4.56 -6.69
C ASP A 450 1.99 4.76 -7.17
N PHE A 451 1.12 3.75 -7.10
CA PHE A 451 -0.17 3.76 -7.77
C PHE A 451 -1.35 3.63 -6.81
N VAL A 452 -2.33 4.53 -6.98
CA VAL A 452 -3.67 4.40 -6.40
C VAL A 452 -4.67 4.25 -7.54
N ASN A 453 -5.32 3.10 -7.61
CA ASN A 453 -6.35 2.80 -8.61
C ASN A 453 -7.73 3.05 -8.02
N LEU A 454 -8.57 3.82 -8.70
CA LEU A 454 -9.97 4.01 -8.35
C LEU A 454 -10.81 3.26 -9.38
N ILE A 455 -11.33 2.11 -9.02
CA ILE A 455 -12.01 1.15 -9.90
C ILE A 455 -13.51 1.37 -9.82
N ASP A 456 -14.22 1.31 -10.96
CA ASP A 456 -15.67 1.27 -11.00
C ASP A 456 -16.17 0.00 -10.27
N ALA A 457 -16.78 0.16 -9.09
CA ALA A 457 -17.25 -0.97 -8.29
C ALA A 457 -18.64 -1.47 -8.68
N GLN A 458 -19.26 -0.92 -9.72
CA GLN A 458 -20.49 -1.46 -10.29
C GLN A 458 -20.18 -2.47 -11.40
N THR A 459 -19.17 -2.18 -12.22
CA THR A 459 -18.86 -2.98 -13.42
C THR A 459 -17.50 -3.68 -13.37
N PHE A 460 -16.56 -3.18 -12.58
CA PHE A 460 -15.17 -3.65 -12.51
C PHE A 460 -14.45 -3.70 -13.87
N ASN A 461 -14.84 -2.82 -14.80
CA ASN A 461 -14.32 -2.81 -16.18
C ASN A 461 -13.41 -1.61 -16.50
N THR A 462 -13.52 -0.55 -15.71
CA THR A 462 -12.85 0.73 -15.93
C THR A 462 -12.34 1.29 -14.61
N ARG A 463 -11.38 2.21 -14.70
CA ARG A 463 -10.78 2.85 -13.53
C ARG A 463 -10.23 4.24 -13.86
N GLN A 464 -9.90 4.98 -12.81
CA GLN A 464 -8.95 6.08 -12.80
C GLN A 464 -7.66 5.61 -12.11
N THR A 465 -6.51 6.18 -12.48
CA THR A 465 -5.24 5.89 -11.83
C THR A 465 -4.59 7.20 -11.40
N VAL A 466 -4.26 7.30 -10.11
CA VAL A 466 -3.41 8.34 -9.55
C VAL A 466 -2.01 7.77 -9.40
N ASP A 467 -1.05 8.42 -10.06
CA ASP A 467 0.33 8.00 -10.16
C ASP A 467 1.21 9.01 -9.39
N ILE A 468 1.98 8.53 -8.43
CA ILE A 468 3.01 9.25 -7.67
C ILE A 468 4.29 8.41 -7.56
N PHE A 469 5.38 8.99 -7.07
CA PHE A 469 6.62 8.26 -6.77
C PHE A 469 6.75 8.09 -5.26
N GLY A 470 6.79 6.86 -4.79
CA GLY A 470 6.93 6.54 -3.37
C GLY A 470 6.11 5.35 -2.92
N GLU A 471 6.44 4.84 -1.73
CA GLU A 471 5.59 3.88 -1.05
C GLU A 471 4.30 4.52 -0.55
N LEU A 472 3.22 3.75 -0.53
CA LEU A 472 1.89 4.21 -0.09
C LEU A 472 1.53 3.59 1.25
N GLY A 473 1.47 4.40 2.32
CA GLY A 473 1.17 3.96 3.69
C GLY A 473 -0.32 3.72 3.99
N GLY A 474 -1.20 3.98 3.03
CA GLY A 474 -2.64 3.72 3.13
C GLY A 474 -3.50 4.78 2.43
N VAL A 475 -4.78 4.45 2.26
CA VAL A 475 -5.81 5.34 1.73
C VAL A 475 -7.07 5.28 2.58
N ALA A 476 -7.78 6.39 2.68
CA ALA A 476 -9.05 6.46 3.39
C ALA A 476 -9.97 7.55 2.82
N PHE A 477 -11.26 7.23 2.77
CA PHE A 477 -12.29 8.23 2.48
C PHE A 477 -12.50 9.15 3.68
N ALA A 478 -12.83 10.40 3.39
CA ALA A 478 -13.29 11.38 4.37
C ALA A 478 -14.56 12.05 3.86
N ASN A 479 -15.24 12.78 4.76
CA ASN A 479 -16.36 13.65 4.40
C ASN A 479 -17.45 12.89 3.61
N GLY A 480 -17.87 11.72 4.13
CA GLY A 480 -18.88 10.87 3.48
C GLY A 480 -18.47 10.29 2.12
N GLY A 481 -17.17 10.27 1.77
CA GLY A 481 -16.68 9.78 0.48
C GLY A 481 -16.49 10.88 -0.58
N HIS A 482 -16.63 12.16 -0.21
CA HIS A 482 -16.34 13.29 -1.08
C HIS A 482 -14.85 13.68 -1.14
N ASP A 483 -14.08 13.28 -0.13
CA ASP A 483 -12.62 13.45 -0.14
C ASP A 483 -11.96 12.07 -0.01
N LEU A 484 -10.84 11.88 -0.71
CA LEU A 484 -9.99 10.71 -0.60
C LEU A 484 -8.61 11.18 -0.16
N ILE A 485 -8.13 10.64 0.96
CA ILE A 485 -6.82 10.95 1.53
C ILE A 485 -5.90 9.76 1.26
N ALA A 486 -4.72 10.03 0.73
CA ALA A 486 -3.68 9.02 0.51
C ALA A 486 -2.39 9.46 1.23
N LEU A 487 -1.72 8.51 1.88
CA LEU A 487 -0.45 8.75 2.55
C LEU A 487 0.68 8.17 1.71
N SER A 488 1.61 9.02 1.26
CA SER A 488 2.87 8.59 0.68
C SER A 488 3.97 8.62 1.74
N CYS A 489 4.76 7.55 1.80
CA CYS A 489 5.87 7.39 2.74
C CYS A 489 7.23 7.74 2.11
N ASP A 490 7.26 8.34 0.91
CA ASP A 490 8.51 8.79 0.30
C ASP A 490 9.21 9.83 1.20
N LEU A 491 10.47 9.56 1.55
CA LEU A 491 11.23 10.37 2.51
C LEU A 491 11.53 11.79 2.02
N SER A 492 11.45 12.02 0.71
CA SER A 492 11.84 13.28 0.09
C SER A 492 10.66 14.10 -0.42
N ARG A 493 9.65 13.43 -0.97
CA ARG A 493 8.50 14.00 -1.68
C ARG A 493 7.18 13.31 -1.30
N GLY A 494 7.16 12.54 -0.22
CA GLY A 494 5.96 11.90 0.33
C GLY A 494 5.20 12.83 1.28
N GLY A 495 4.15 12.31 1.90
CA GLY A 495 3.26 13.05 2.78
C GLY A 495 1.78 12.81 2.51
N VAL A 496 0.94 13.78 2.85
CA VAL A 496 -0.52 13.62 2.83
C VAL A 496 -1.09 14.21 1.55
N MET A 497 -1.59 13.34 0.67
CA MET A 497 -2.30 13.71 -0.54
C MET A 497 -3.80 13.77 -0.29
N ARG A 498 -4.45 14.78 -0.84
CA ARG A 498 -5.90 14.94 -0.83
C ARG A 498 -6.44 15.05 -2.24
N LEU A 499 -7.45 14.22 -2.51
CA LEU A 499 -8.23 14.19 -3.73
C LEU A 499 -9.69 14.55 -3.41
N GLU A 500 -10.36 15.24 -4.32
CA GLU A 500 -11.74 15.72 -4.20
C GLU A 500 -12.61 15.02 -5.25
N ARG A 501 -13.72 14.43 -4.83
CA ARG A 501 -14.65 13.75 -5.73
C ARG A 501 -15.29 14.73 -6.71
N CYS A 502 -15.40 14.36 -7.97
CA CYS A 502 -15.89 15.21 -9.06
C CYS A 502 -17.12 14.67 -9.80
N ASP A 503 -17.54 13.43 -9.54
CA ASP A 503 -18.70 12.79 -10.18
C ASP A 503 -20.01 12.89 -9.36
N ALA A 504 -20.01 13.64 -8.26
CA ALA A 504 -21.20 13.82 -7.42
C ALA A 504 -22.33 14.53 -8.20
N GLY A 505 -23.47 13.85 -8.39
CA GLY A 505 -24.61 14.37 -9.15
C GLY A 505 -24.50 14.25 -10.67
N ALA A 506 -23.46 13.59 -11.18
CA ALA A 506 -23.24 13.37 -12.62
C ALA A 506 -24.00 12.17 -13.20
N GLU A 507 -24.83 11.49 -12.40
CA GLU A 507 -25.48 10.22 -12.78
C GLU A 507 -26.32 10.33 -14.07
N ASP A 508 -26.87 11.51 -14.37
CA ASP A 508 -27.67 11.75 -15.60
C ASP A 508 -27.06 12.79 -16.58
N THR A 509 -26.16 13.67 -16.14
CA THR A 509 -25.68 14.82 -16.96
C THR A 509 -24.43 14.53 -17.77
N PHE A 510 -23.64 13.53 -17.39
CA PHE A 510 -22.42 13.15 -18.10
C PHE A 510 -22.48 11.69 -18.56
N SER A 511 -23.55 11.37 -19.30
CA SER A 511 -23.34 10.55 -20.49
C SER A 511 -22.34 11.30 -21.36
N TYR A 512 -21.03 11.09 -21.13
CA TYR A 512 -20.07 11.20 -22.20
C TYR A 512 -20.55 10.18 -23.22
N ALA A 513 -21.38 10.67 -24.15
CA ALA A 513 -21.79 9.95 -25.32
C ALA A 513 -20.54 9.22 -25.81
N HIS A 514 -20.70 7.93 -26.08
CA HIS A 514 -19.79 7.06 -26.82
C HIS A 514 -19.30 7.75 -28.11
N ARG A 515 -18.51 8.82 -27.98
CA ARG A 515 -17.77 9.42 -29.06
C ARG A 515 -16.66 8.44 -29.26
N LYS A 516 -16.74 7.73 -30.37
CA LYS A 516 -15.60 7.10 -31.05
C LYS A 516 -14.48 8.13 -31.15
N TYR A 517 -13.72 8.30 -30.06
CA TYR A 517 -12.42 8.90 -30.13
C TYR A 517 -11.58 7.87 -30.88
N GLN A 518 -11.30 8.17 -32.14
CA GLN A 518 -10.28 7.44 -32.88
C GLN A 518 -9.00 7.52 -32.06
N GLU A 519 -8.45 6.34 -31.76
CA GLU A 519 -7.22 6.15 -31.01
C GLU A 519 -6.10 7.01 -31.61
N PRO A 520 -5.51 7.95 -30.87
CA PRO A 520 -4.15 8.35 -31.13
C PRO A 520 -3.27 7.19 -30.65
N GLY A 521 -2.63 6.49 -31.59
CA GLY A 521 -1.78 5.34 -31.31
C GLY A 521 -0.79 5.64 -30.16
N GLY A 522 -1.00 4.95 -29.04
CA GLY A 522 -0.20 5.10 -27.84
C GLY A 522 -1.01 4.76 -26.60
N TRP A 523 -0.59 3.73 -25.87
CA TRP A 523 -1.16 3.41 -24.57
C TRP A 523 -0.97 4.63 -23.65
N TRP A 524 -2.07 5.04 -23.01
CA TRP A 524 -2.24 6.14 -22.04
C TRP A 524 -2.36 7.58 -22.61
N ARG A 525 -3.61 8.11 -22.68
CA ARG A 525 -4.04 9.46 -22.22
C ARG A 525 -5.41 9.85 -22.77
N THR A 526 -6.47 9.62 -21.99
CA THR A 526 -7.52 10.62 -21.83
C THR A 526 -6.99 11.65 -20.82
N PRO A 527 -7.03 12.97 -21.08
CA PRO A 527 -6.62 13.95 -20.09
C PRO A 527 -7.62 13.88 -18.94
N GLY A 528 -7.22 13.28 -17.82
CA GLY A 528 -8.03 13.25 -16.63
C GLY A 528 -8.11 14.62 -15.95
N TYR A 529 -8.98 14.78 -14.96
CA TYR A 529 -9.16 16.06 -14.24
C TYR A 529 -7.86 16.59 -13.62
N ASP A 530 -6.89 15.72 -13.39
CA ASP A 530 -5.61 15.99 -12.76
C ASP A 530 -4.59 16.66 -13.69
N TRP A 531 -4.78 16.54 -15.01
CA TRP A 531 -3.84 17.08 -16.00
C TRP A 531 -4.52 17.46 -17.33
N MET A 532 -4.94 18.73 -17.44
CA MET A 532 -5.27 19.33 -18.73
C MET A 532 -4.03 20.04 -19.29
N GLN A 533 -3.54 19.60 -20.46
CA GLN A 533 -2.45 20.28 -21.14
C GLN A 533 -2.88 21.72 -21.48
N THR A 534 -2.02 22.71 -21.21
CA THR A 534 -2.31 24.08 -21.65
C THR A 534 -2.32 24.16 -23.18
N PRO A 535 -3.04 25.13 -23.77
CA PRO A 535 -2.98 25.44 -25.20
C PRO A 535 -1.57 25.42 -25.80
N GLU A 536 -0.61 26.00 -25.08
CA GLU A 536 0.79 26.09 -25.48
C GLU A 536 1.50 24.73 -25.43
N GLN A 537 1.19 23.89 -24.43
CA GLN A 537 1.76 22.55 -24.29
C GLN A 537 1.29 21.59 -25.39
N ILE A 538 0.03 21.72 -25.83
CA ILE A 538 -0.53 20.95 -26.95
C ILE A 538 0.17 21.33 -28.25
N VAL A 539 0.36 22.64 -28.46
CA VAL A 539 1.06 23.16 -29.65
C VAL A 539 2.54 22.77 -29.64
N ALA A 540 3.19 22.79 -28.48
CA ALA A 540 4.61 22.53 -28.31
C ALA A 540 5.00 21.03 -28.27
N THR A 541 4.04 20.09 -28.25
CA THR A 541 4.35 18.64 -28.18
C THR A 541 5.15 18.21 -29.42
N PRO A 542 6.45 17.88 -29.28
CA PRO A 542 7.29 17.43 -30.39
C PRO A 542 6.94 15.98 -30.75
N GLY A 543 6.81 15.68 -32.05
CA GLY A 543 6.59 14.31 -32.53
C GLY A 543 5.14 13.84 -32.67
N SER A 544 4.13 14.70 -32.45
CA SER A 544 2.76 14.34 -32.84
C SER A 544 2.56 14.53 -34.35
N GLN A 545 1.88 13.56 -35.00
CA GLN A 545 1.52 13.64 -36.42
C GLN A 545 0.40 14.65 -36.74
N GLU A 546 -0.06 15.41 -35.73
CA GLU A 546 -1.09 16.43 -35.89
C GLU A 546 -0.50 17.71 -36.49
N THR A 547 -1.22 18.31 -37.45
CA THR A 547 -0.86 19.61 -38.03
C THR A 547 -0.95 20.73 -36.98
N LEU A 548 -0.15 21.79 -37.14
CA LEU A 548 -0.15 22.95 -36.22
C LEU A 548 -1.55 23.57 -36.04
N THR A 549 -2.37 23.53 -37.09
CA THR A 549 -3.76 24.00 -37.09
C THR A 549 -4.68 23.11 -36.26
N GLN A 550 -4.49 21.78 -36.28
CA GLN A 550 -5.20 20.85 -35.40
C GLN A 550 -4.82 21.05 -33.95
N LYS A 551 -3.51 21.24 -33.66
CA LYS A 551 -3.02 21.56 -32.31
C LYS A 551 -3.62 22.85 -31.75
N ARG A 552 -3.67 23.92 -32.56
CA ARG A 552 -4.29 25.21 -32.18
C ARG A 552 -5.80 25.12 -31.98
N ARG A 553 -6.52 24.32 -32.78
CA ARG A 553 -7.96 24.09 -32.58
C ARG A 553 -8.25 23.30 -31.29
N ARG A 554 -7.46 22.27 -31.00
CA ARG A 554 -7.57 21.47 -29.78
C ARG A 554 -7.26 22.30 -28.53
N ALA A 555 -6.24 23.15 -28.62
CA ALA A 555 -5.90 24.16 -27.63
C ALA A 555 -7.05 25.14 -27.36
N ALA A 556 -7.65 25.73 -28.41
CA ALA A 556 -8.79 26.64 -28.28
C ALA A 556 -10.06 25.97 -27.72
N MET A 557 -10.27 24.68 -27.96
CA MET A 557 -11.39 23.95 -27.36
C MET A 557 -11.25 23.79 -25.85
N LEU A 558 -10.04 23.81 -25.29
CA LEU A 558 -9.79 23.71 -23.84
C LEU A 558 -9.93 25.05 -23.11
N GLU A 559 -9.72 26.19 -23.80
CA GLU A 559 -9.96 27.52 -23.22
C GLU A 559 -11.43 27.73 -22.82
N ASN A 560 -12.38 27.05 -23.49
CA ASN A 560 -13.80 27.12 -23.16
C ASN A 560 -14.21 26.25 -21.96
N TRP A 561 -13.27 25.54 -21.31
CA TRP A 561 -13.54 24.62 -20.18
C TRP A 561 -13.22 25.25 -18.81
N THR A 562 -12.77 26.50 -18.77
CA THR A 562 -12.61 27.26 -17.53
C THR A 562 -13.94 27.90 -17.13
N PHE A 563 -14.81 27.14 -16.48
CA PHE A 563 -15.97 27.66 -15.73
C PHE A 563 -16.05 27.00 -14.35
#